data_AF-A0AAW7PD50-F1
#
_entry.id   AF-A0AAW7PD50-F1
#
_cell.length_a   1.000
_cell.length_b   1.000
_cell.length_c   1.000
_cell.angle_alpha   90.00
_cell.angle_beta   90.00
_cell.angle_gamma   90.00
#
_symmetry.space_group_name_H-M   'P 1'
#
loop_
_entity.id
_entity.type
_entity.pdbx_description
1 polymer ?
#
loop_
_entity_poly.entity_id
_entity_poly.type
_entity_poly.pdbx_seq_one_letter_code
_entity_poly.pdbx_strand_id
1 'polypeptide(L)'
;MLKRSEVGKRFCWTIFFVFIYVLGSKISLPFVDLSKALRLNEGTTTGLQLSSAVMGGNLRGMSIFSIGLSPWMSSMILWRMFTVSKRFNLEKTSTEIVERRKMYVTLVLAIVQSLAVAMYLPLKTGLNSGLVIAVNTMIMVAGAFFLVWLSDLNAALGLGSSVVIMMAGMVMYLPEDVMQTLSNVNNIPEIAYVLGVIFILIFVYVAVLVEYSKYQIPVNKLGIHNNLKSYTFLDIKINPAGGMPFMYAMTLVSIPQYAMLLILSMDSNAKWAAHLAKHLVMGDPIWILLYILMIALLSFAFAFVNVNGEEIADKMMKASEYIDHVYPGADTRRYINKIVLRLTVFGTLYLILFTALPFSLLLWDKDLLRLTMIPGTFLMFVGMIYNIREEIRALRVNQRYTRIF
;
A
#
# COMPACT_ATOMS: atom_id res chain seq x y z
N MET A 1 -16.08 -3.43 33.27
CA MET A 1 -16.78 -3.39 31.97
C MET A 1 -16.49 -2.12 31.14
N LEU A 2 -16.38 -0.92 31.75
CA LEU A 2 -16.12 0.35 31.05
C LEU A 2 -14.76 0.44 30.31
N LYS A 3 -13.78 -0.44 30.57
CA LYS A 3 -12.48 -0.49 29.85
C LYS A 3 -12.50 -1.22 28.50
N ARG A 4 -13.44 -2.16 28.27
CA ARG A 4 -13.69 -2.73 26.91
C ARG A 4 -14.36 -1.70 25.98
N SER A 5 -14.92 -0.63 26.55
CA SER A 5 -15.65 0.41 25.82
C SER A 5 -14.76 1.21 24.87
N GLU A 6 -13.50 1.50 25.21
CA GLU A 6 -12.68 2.41 24.41
C GLU A 6 -12.30 1.82 23.04
N VAL A 7 -11.87 0.55 23.01
CA VAL A 7 -11.60 -0.15 21.74
C VAL A 7 -12.90 -0.32 20.95
N GLY A 8 -14.02 -0.61 21.63
CA GLY A 8 -15.33 -0.71 20.99
C GLY A 8 -15.81 0.61 20.38
N LYS A 9 -15.60 1.75 21.06
CA LYS A 9 -15.90 3.10 20.57
C LYS A 9 -15.09 3.44 19.34
N ARG A 10 -13.77 3.22 19.39
CA ARG A 10 -12.88 3.43 18.23
C ARG A 10 -13.26 2.55 17.05
N PHE A 11 -13.62 1.29 17.30
CA PHE A 11 -14.11 0.40 16.27
C PHE A 11 -15.44 0.88 15.64
N CYS A 12 -16.37 1.39 16.45
CA CYS A 12 -17.63 1.98 15.96
C CYS A 12 -17.37 3.21 15.07
N TRP A 13 -16.48 4.12 15.49
CA TRP A 13 -16.04 5.25 14.67
C TRP A 13 -15.42 4.79 13.35
N THR A 14 -14.59 3.75 13.40
CA THR A 14 -13.96 3.18 12.19
C THR A 14 -15.02 2.67 11.21
N ILE A 15 -16.02 1.93 11.68
CA ILE A 15 -17.15 1.47 10.86
C ILE A 15 -17.92 2.65 10.27
N PHE A 16 -18.17 3.69 11.07
CA PHE A 16 -18.86 4.89 10.60
C PHE A 16 -18.10 5.60 9.47
N PHE A 17 -16.77 5.73 9.57
CA PHE A 17 -15.96 6.29 8.50
C PHE A 17 -15.92 5.38 7.26
N VAL A 18 -15.85 4.07 7.43
CA VAL A 18 -15.98 3.12 6.31
C VAL A 18 -17.35 3.26 5.62
N PHE A 19 -18.42 3.45 6.39
CA PHE A 19 -19.75 3.69 5.83
C PHE A 19 -19.81 4.97 4.98
N ILE A 20 -19.22 6.08 5.46
CA ILE A 20 -19.10 7.33 4.69
C ILE A 20 -18.30 7.09 3.39
N TYR A 21 -17.18 6.37 3.50
CA TYR A 21 -16.37 5.99 2.34
C TYR A 21 -17.18 5.19 1.31
N VAL A 22 -17.90 4.17 1.74
CA VAL A 22 -18.73 3.33 0.87
C VAL A 22 -19.82 4.16 0.19
N LEU A 23 -20.51 5.05 0.93
CA LEU A 23 -21.51 5.95 0.34
C LEU A 23 -20.90 6.83 -0.75
N GLY A 24 -19.80 7.52 -0.47
CA GLY A 24 -19.15 8.38 -1.47
C GLY A 24 -18.58 7.59 -2.65
N SER A 25 -18.17 6.34 -2.44
CA SER A 25 -17.70 5.45 -3.51
C SER A 25 -18.82 5.09 -4.49
N LYS A 26 -20.10 5.16 -4.09
CA LYS A 26 -21.27 4.87 -4.95
C LYS A 26 -21.78 6.12 -5.69
N ILE A 27 -21.33 7.32 -5.32
CA ILE A 27 -21.72 8.55 -6.02
C ILE A 27 -20.86 8.69 -7.27
N SER A 28 -21.47 8.47 -8.44
CA SER A 28 -20.80 8.59 -9.74
C SER A 28 -20.54 10.04 -10.15
N LEU A 29 -19.50 10.22 -10.95
CA LEU A 29 -19.15 11.52 -11.54
C LEU A 29 -20.26 12.01 -12.48
N PRO A 30 -20.55 13.32 -12.47
CA PRO A 30 -21.56 13.89 -13.36
C PRO A 30 -21.12 13.75 -14.83
N PHE A 31 -22.10 13.59 -15.72
CA PHE A 31 -21.92 13.56 -17.17
C PHE A 31 -21.09 12.39 -17.74
N VAL A 32 -20.86 11.34 -16.93
CA VAL A 32 -20.19 10.11 -17.34
C VAL A 32 -21.21 9.02 -17.70
N ASP A 33 -20.92 8.26 -18.75
CA ASP A 33 -21.75 7.12 -19.18
C ASP A 33 -21.17 5.78 -18.69
N LEU A 34 -21.74 5.28 -17.58
CA LEU A 34 -21.35 4.01 -16.96
C LEU A 34 -21.57 2.79 -17.89
N SER A 35 -22.48 2.89 -18.86
CA SER A 35 -22.75 1.78 -19.79
C SER A 35 -21.62 1.59 -20.81
N LYS A 36 -20.90 2.67 -21.13
CA LYS A 36 -19.75 2.68 -22.05
C LYS A 36 -18.41 2.49 -21.32
N ALA A 37 -18.37 2.76 -20.02
CA ALA A 37 -17.21 2.55 -19.15
C ALA A 37 -16.69 1.11 -19.13
N LEU A 38 -17.60 0.14 -19.22
CA LEU A 38 -17.27 -1.29 -19.24
C LEU A 38 -16.72 -1.78 -20.60
N ARG A 39 -16.69 -0.93 -21.64
CA ARG A 39 -16.41 -1.32 -23.04
C ARG A 39 -15.20 -0.63 -23.68
N LEU A 40 -14.38 0.10 -22.92
CA LEU A 40 -13.25 0.85 -23.46
C LEU A 40 -11.90 0.24 -23.06
N ASN A 41 -11.14 -0.23 -24.06
CA ASN A 41 -9.73 -0.63 -24.06
C ASN A 41 -9.31 -1.66 -23.00
N GLU A 42 -9.50 -2.94 -23.35
CA GLU A 42 -9.40 -4.14 -22.51
C GLU A 42 -8.12 -4.30 -21.66
N GLY A 43 -7.01 -3.61 -21.98
CA GLY A 43 -5.75 -3.68 -21.21
C GLY A 43 -5.44 -2.45 -20.33
N THR A 44 -5.46 -1.24 -20.90
CA THR A 44 -4.96 -0.03 -20.23
C THR A 44 -5.91 0.50 -19.17
N THR A 45 -7.22 0.48 -19.43
CA THR A 45 -8.22 0.93 -18.46
C THR A 45 -8.36 -0.06 -17.32
N THR A 46 -8.28 -1.36 -17.61
CA THR A 46 -8.31 -2.43 -16.61
C THR A 46 -7.15 -2.32 -15.61
N GLY A 47 -5.91 -2.10 -16.08
CA GLY A 47 -4.75 -1.91 -15.19
C GLY A 47 -4.89 -0.72 -14.23
N LEU A 48 -5.38 0.42 -14.75
CA LEU A 48 -5.65 1.62 -13.92
C LEU A 48 -6.82 1.41 -12.96
N GLN A 49 -7.85 0.67 -13.36
CA GLN A 49 -8.98 0.36 -12.50
C GLN A 49 -8.53 -0.48 -11.31
N LEU A 50 -7.76 -1.55 -11.58
CA LEU A 50 -7.27 -2.43 -10.53
C LEU A 50 -6.22 -1.75 -9.63
N SER A 51 -5.33 -0.92 -10.20
CA SER A 51 -4.38 -0.14 -9.39
C SER A 51 -5.10 0.84 -8.47
N SER A 52 -6.12 1.54 -8.97
CA SER A 52 -6.91 2.48 -8.19
C SER A 52 -7.68 1.79 -7.05
N ALA A 53 -8.25 0.62 -7.31
CA ALA A 53 -9.02 -0.16 -6.33
C ALA A 53 -8.19 -0.54 -5.09
N VAL A 54 -6.94 -0.95 -5.33
CA VAL A 54 -5.95 -1.24 -4.28
C VAL A 54 -5.64 -0.02 -3.42
N MET A 55 -5.74 1.18 -3.98
CA MET A 55 -5.43 2.44 -3.31
C MET A 55 -6.68 3.09 -2.67
N GLY A 56 -7.77 2.32 -2.53
CA GLY A 56 -9.05 2.80 -2.01
C GLY A 56 -9.85 3.66 -3.00
N GLY A 57 -9.48 3.65 -4.28
CA GLY A 57 -10.20 4.34 -5.35
C GLY A 57 -11.32 3.50 -5.96
N ASN A 58 -12.27 4.16 -6.62
CA ASN A 58 -13.32 3.49 -7.40
C ASN A 58 -13.39 4.02 -8.83
N LEU A 59 -12.35 3.70 -9.62
CA LEU A 59 -12.33 4.06 -11.04
C LEU A 59 -13.33 3.22 -11.86
N ARG A 60 -13.60 1.98 -11.44
CA ARG A 60 -14.54 1.06 -12.11
C ARG A 60 -15.98 1.60 -12.14
N GLY A 61 -16.44 2.17 -11.03
CA GLY A 61 -17.73 2.85 -10.90
C GLY A 61 -17.68 4.35 -11.20
N MET A 62 -16.51 4.85 -11.62
CA MET A 62 -16.25 6.26 -11.96
C MET A 62 -16.83 7.21 -10.91
N SER A 63 -16.47 7.00 -9.64
CA SER A 63 -17.01 7.75 -8.52
C SER A 63 -16.24 9.02 -8.21
N ILE A 64 -16.78 9.84 -7.30
CA ILE A 64 -16.06 10.99 -6.72
C ILE A 64 -14.70 10.57 -6.14
N PHE A 65 -14.58 9.33 -5.66
CA PHE A 65 -13.36 8.74 -5.10
C PHE A 65 -12.54 7.94 -6.10
N SER A 66 -12.63 8.23 -7.40
CA SER A 66 -11.99 7.42 -8.45
C SER A 66 -10.48 7.17 -8.26
N ILE A 67 -9.72 8.14 -7.76
CA ILE A 67 -8.25 8.03 -7.56
C ILE A 67 -7.90 7.60 -6.13
N GLY A 68 -8.88 7.60 -5.22
CA GLY A 68 -8.69 7.17 -3.84
C GLY A 68 -7.60 7.95 -3.11
N LEU A 69 -6.80 7.22 -2.32
CA LEU A 69 -5.68 7.74 -1.56
C LEU A 69 -4.36 7.71 -2.34
N SER A 70 -4.36 7.33 -3.63
CA SER A 70 -3.17 7.23 -4.48
C SER A 70 -2.24 8.46 -4.44
N PRO A 71 -2.73 9.71 -4.53
CA PRO A 71 -1.86 10.89 -4.57
C PRO A 71 -1.19 11.13 -3.22
N TRP A 72 -1.91 10.88 -2.12
CA TRP A 72 -1.40 11.01 -0.76
C TRP A 72 -0.34 9.94 -0.47
N MET A 73 -0.61 8.69 -0.86
CA MET A 73 0.35 7.59 -0.74
C MET A 73 1.62 7.88 -1.52
N SER A 74 1.48 8.33 -2.77
CA SER A 74 2.60 8.73 -3.62
C SER A 74 3.45 9.83 -2.98
N SER A 75 2.81 10.89 -2.48
CA SER A 75 3.48 11.99 -1.77
C SER A 75 4.22 11.51 -0.53
N MET A 76 3.59 10.62 0.26
CA MET A 76 4.18 10.05 1.47
C MET A 76 5.47 9.29 1.17
N ILE A 77 5.49 8.48 0.10
CA ILE A 77 6.69 7.73 -0.28
C ILE A 77 7.77 8.66 -0.81
N LEU A 78 7.42 9.57 -1.73
CA LEU A 78 8.38 10.52 -2.30
C LEU A 78 9.07 11.27 -1.16
N TRP A 79 8.30 11.76 -0.19
CA TRP A 79 8.86 12.43 0.99
C TRP A 79 9.74 11.52 1.84
N ARG A 80 9.34 10.26 2.07
CA ARG A 80 10.16 9.28 2.80
C ARG A 80 11.49 9.03 2.09
N MET A 81 11.49 8.91 0.76
CA MET A 81 12.72 8.77 -0.03
C MET A 81 13.61 10.01 0.05
N PHE A 82 13.03 11.22 0.03
CA PHE A 82 13.80 12.46 0.24
C PHE A 82 14.41 12.55 1.64
N THR A 83 13.72 12.05 2.67
CA THR A 83 14.16 12.13 4.08
C THR A 83 15.31 11.16 4.37
N VAL A 84 15.30 9.97 3.75
CA VAL A 84 16.39 8.98 3.88
C VAL A 84 17.70 9.47 3.24
N SER A 85 17.61 10.37 2.27
CA SER A 85 18.79 11.04 1.71
C SER A 85 19.37 12.02 2.73
N LYS A 86 20.41 11.57 3.46
CA LYS A 86 21.18 12.33 4.48
C LYS A 86 21.66 13.73 4.05
N ARG A 87 21.51 14.12 2.78
CA ARG A 87 21.91 15.43 2.27
C ARG A 87 21.09 16.62 2.80
N PHE A 88 19.85 16.43 3.25
CA PHE A 88 18.97 17.57 3.57
C PHE A 88 18.80 17.89 5.05
N ASN A 89 19.39 17.13 5.98
CA ASN A 89 19.33 17.39 7.43
C ASN A 89 17.89 17.73 7.94
N LEU A 90 16.87 17.11 7.31
CA LEU A 90 15.45 17.41 7.54
C LEU A 90 14.93 16.81 8.84
N GLU A 91 15.72 15.98 9.53
CA GLU A 91 15.38 15.42 10.85
C GLU A 91 15.19 16.50 11.93
N LYS A 92 15.69 17.73 11.70
CA LYS A 92 15.49 18.89 12.59
C LYS A 92 14.30 19.78 12.20
N THR A 93 13.58 19.45 11.12
CA THR A 93 12.43 20.25 10.67
C THR A 93 11.21 19.91 11.52
N SER A 94 10.41 20.91 11.90
CA SER A 94 9.17 20.66 12.64
C SER A 94 8.24 19.75 11.84
N THR A 95 7.56 18.86 12.54
CA THR A 95 6.61 17.89 11.98
C THR A 95 5.52 18.58 11.14
N GLU A 96 5.07 19.77 11.56
CA GLU A 96 4.07 20.58 10.86
C GLU A 96 4.52 21.05 9.47
N ILE A 97 5.78 21.49 9.32
CA ILE A 97 6.31 21.94 8.03
C ILE A 97 6.42 20.76 7.06
N VAL A 98 6.83 19.60 7.59
CA VAL A 98 6.91 18.36 6.83
C VAL A 98 5.53 17.94 6.32
N GLU A 99 4.51 17.97 7.17
CA GLU A 99 3.13 17.65 6.77
C GLU A 99 2.58 18.63 5.73
N ARG A 100 2.83 19.93 5.90
CA ARG A 100 2.40 20.95 4.93
C ARG A 100 3.04 20.73 3.55
N ARG A 101 4.34 20.43 3.50
CA ARG A 101 5.04 20.13 2.24
C ARG A 101 4.50 18.86 1.58
N LYS A 102 4.23 17.82 2.35
CA LYS A 102 3.57 16.60 1.83
C LYS A 102 2.22 16.93 1.21
N MET A 103 1.41 17.77 1.84
CA MET A 103 0.11 18.17 1.30
C MET A 103 0.22 18.95 -0.03
N TYR A 104 1.24 19.79 -0.19
CA TYR A 104 1.47 20.46 -1.49
C TYR A 104 1.84 19.46 -2.59
N VAL A 105 2.70 18.48 -2.30
CA VAL A 105 3.03 17.42 -3.27
C VAL A 105 1.79 16.57 -3.58
N THR A 106 0.99 16.24 -2.56
CA THR A 106 -0.29 15.54 -2.73
C THR A 106 -1.24 16.30 -3.66
N LEU A 107 -1.34 17.63 -3.52
CA LEU A 107 -2.18 18.47 -4.37
C LEU A 107 -1.75 18.40 -5.83
N VAL A 108 -0.45 18.57 -6.10
CA VAL A 108 0.10 18.51 -7.46
C VAL A 108 -0.16 17.14 -8.09
N LEU A 109 0.13 16.06 -7.35
CA LEU A 109 -0.13 14.69 -7.83
C LEU A 109 -1.62 14.43 -8.04
N ALA A 110 -2.49 14.93 -7.16
CA ALA A 110 -3.94 14.77 -7.28
C ALA A 110 -4.46 15.46 -8.54
N ILE A 111 -3.99 16.67 -8.86
CA ILE A 111 -4.35 17.37 -10.09
C ILE A 111 -3.89 16.56 -11.32
N VAL A 112 -2.63 16.12 -11.34
CA VAL A 112 -2.07 15.35 -12.48
C VAL A 112 -2.83 14.04 -12.68
N GLN A 113 -3.03 13.26 -11.61
CA GLN A 113 -3.74 11.98 -11.69
C GLN A 113 -5.22 12.19 -12.05
N SER A 114 -5.87 13.21 -11.51
CA SER A 114 -7.28 13.50 -11.78
C SER A 114 -7.51 13.92 -13.21
N LEU A 115 -6.63 14.79 -13.74
CA LEU A 115 -6.71 15.24 -15.12
C LEU A 115 -6.44 14.07 -16.08
N ALA A 116 -5.41 13.27 -15.80
CA ALA A 116 -5.07 12.09 -16.60
C ALA A 116 -6.22 11.08 -16.63
N VAL A 117 -6.92 10.86 -15.51
CA VAL A 117 -8.11 9.99 -15.51
C VAL A 117 -9.29 10.65 -16.23
N ALA A 118 -9.54 11.94 -15.98
CA ALA A 118 -10.69 12.64 -16.53
C ALA A 118 -10.68 12.71 -18.06
N MET A 119 -9.50 12.78 -18.68
CA MET A 119 -9.31 12.76 -20.13
C MET A 119 -9.75 11.44 -20.80
N TYR A 120 -9.77 10.33 -20.05
CA TYR A 120 -10.14 9.00 -20.56
C TYR A 120 -11.52 8.55 -20.08
N LEU A 121 -12.30 9.44 -19.44
CA LEU A 121 -13.68 9.14 -19.05
C LEU A 121 -14.61 9.07 -20.27
N PRO A 122 -15.52 8.08 -20.34
CA PRO A 122 -16.57 8.04 -21.35
C PRO A 122 -17.60 9.14 -21.08
N LEU A 123 -17.50 10.24 -21.82
CA LEU A 123 -18.41 11.37 -21.68
C LEU A 123 -19.73 11.11 -22.42
N LYS A 124 -20.84 11.64 -21.86
CA LYS A 124 -22.11 11.69 -22.57
C LYS A 124 -21.99 12.58 -23.82
N THR A 125 -22.57 12.12 -24.93
CA THR A 125 -22.52 12.79 -26.23
C THR A 125 -23.23 14.15 -26.19
N GLY A 126 -22.64 15.18 -26.80
CA GLY A 126 -23.26 16.51 -26.97
C GLY A 126 -22.90 17.57 -25.91
N LEU A 127 -21.97 17.27 -24.99
CA LEU A 127 -21.49 18.23 -23.99
C LEU A 127 -20.09 18.77 -24.35
N ASN A 128 -19.78 19.98 -23.90
CA ASN A 128 -18.43 20.52 -24.02
C ASN A 128 -17.45 19.69 -23.19
N SER A 129 -16.64 18.87 -23.86
CA SER A 129 -15.71 17.92 -23.24
C SER A 129 -14.72 18.61 -22.29
N GLY A 130 -14.25 19.81 -22.63
CA GLY A 130 -13.29 20.53 -21.79
C GLY A 130 -13.87 20.95 -20.43
N LEU A 131 -15.11 21.42 -20.42
CA LEU A 131 -15.78 21.84 -19.18
C LEU A 131 -16.08 20.62 -18.29
N VAL A 132 -16.55 19.51 -18.88
CA VAL A 132 -16.84 18.28 -18.14
C VAL A 132 -15.55 17.69 -17.54
N ILE A 133 -14.44 17.69 -18.28
CA ILE A 133 -13.13 17.24 -17.78
C ILE A 133 -12.66 18.12 -16.61
N ALA A 134 -12.77 19.45 -16.73
CA ALA A 134 -12.37 20.36 -15.66
C ALA A 134 -13.19 20.17 -14.38
N VAL A 135 -14.52 20.05 -14.51
CA VAL A 135 -15.44 19.79 -13.38
C VAL A 135 -15.12 18.45 -12.72
N ASN A 136 -14.99 17.38 -13.50
CA ASN A 136 -14.68 16.05 -12.95
C ASN A 136 -13.29 16.03 -12.29
N THR A 137 -12.31 16.73 -12.86
CA THR A 137 -10.97 16.88 -12.26
C THR A 137 -11.07 17.54 -10.87
N MET A 138 -11.80 18.66 -10.76
CA MET A 138 -11.99 19.34 -9.47
C MET A 138 -12.72 18.46 -8.45
N ILE A 139 -13.77 17.73 -8.88
CA ILE A 139 -14.52 16.81 -8.01
C ILE A 139 -13.62 15.68 -7.51
N MET A 140 -12.79 15.09 -8.38
CA MET A 140 -11.88 14.00 -8.01
C MET A 140 -10.77 14.48 -7.07
N VAL A 141 -10.22 15.69 -7.29
CA VAL A 141 -9.26 16.31 -6.36
C VAL A 141 -9.93 16.55 -5.00
N ALA A 142 -11.13 17.14 -4.97
CA ALA A 142 -11.88 17.35 -3.73
C ALA A 142 -12.18 16.01 -3.01
N GLY A 143 -12.57 14.98 -3.77
CA GLY A 143 -12.79 13.63 -3.28
C GLY A 143 -11.53 13.02 -2.64
N ALA A 144 -10.37 13.15 -3.29
CA ALA A 144 -9.10 12.67 -2.74
C ALA A 144 -8.73 13.37 -1.42
N PHE A 145 -8.86 14.70 -1.34
CA PHE A 145 -8.61 15.43 -0.10
C PHE A 145 -9.62 15.11 1.00
N PHE A 146 -10.89 14.89 0.64
CA PHE A 146 -11.90 14.42 1.56
C PHE A 146 -11.53 13.04 2.15
N LEU A 147 -10.99 12.12 1.35
CA LEU A 147 -10.51 10.82 1.84
C LEU A 147 -9.28 10.94 2.75
N VAL A 148 -8.35 11.86 2.46
CA VAL A 148 -7.21 12.13 3.35
C VAL A 148 -7.71 12.64 4.68
N TRP A 149 -8.62 13.63 4.67
CA TRP A 149 -9.23 14.15 5.89
C TRP A 149 -10.00 13.08 6.67
N LEU A 150 -10.75 12.22 5.98
CA LEU A 150 -11.45 11.08 6.59
C LEU A 150 -10.46 10.07 7.21
N SER A 151 -9.31 9.86 6.57
CA SER A 151 -8.24 8.99 7.08
C SER A 151 -7.61 9.55 8.35
N ASP A 152 -7.40 10.86 8.41
CA ASP A 152 -6.85 11.56 9.58
C ASP A 152 -7.86 11.55 10.75
N LEU A 153 -9.15 11.72 10.47
CA LEU A 153 -10.22 11.53 11.47
C LEU A 153 -10.23 10.09 12.00
N ASN A 154 -10.09 9.09 11.13
CA ASN A 154 -10.01 7.70 11.55
C ASN A 154 -8.73 7.41 12.35
N ALA A 155 -7.61 8.07 12.04
CA ALA A 155 -6.39 7.97 12.84
C ALA A 155 -6.55 8.54 14.25
N ALA A 156 -7.30 9.64 14.38
CA ALA A 156 -7.54 10.29 15.67
C ALA A 156 -8.59 9.57 16.53
N LEU A 157 -9.72 9.18 15.94
CA LEU A 157 -10.89 8.68 16.65
C LEU A 157 -11.09 7.15 16.52
N GLY A 158 -10.49 6.53 15.51
CA GLY A 158 -10.71 5.14 15.14
C GLY A 158 -9.50 4.23 15.34
N LEU A 159 -9.41 3.23 14.46
CA LEU A 159 -8.34 2.22 14.39
C LEU A 159 -7.86 2.12 12.95
N GLY A 160 -6.57 1.90 12.74
CA GLY A 160 -6.01 1.55 11.44
C GLY A 160 -5.94 2.70 10.42
N SER A 161 -6.10 3.96 10.83
CA SER A 161 -5.82 5.17 10.03
C SER A 161 -6.30 5.07 8.57
N SER A 162 -5.46 5.35 7.58
CA SER A 162 -5.73 5.24 6.13
C SER A 162 -5.80 3.80 5.63
N VAL A 163 -5.21 2.85 6.36
CA VAL A 163 -5.17 1.44 5.98
C VAL A 163 -6.57 0.84 5.92
N VAL A 164 -7.47 1.23 6.81
CA VAL A 164 -8.85 0.73 6.80
C VAL A 164 -9.62 1.14 5.55
N ILE A 165 -9.42 2.38 5.07
CA ILE A 165 -10.10 2.86 3.85
C ILE A 165 -9.61 2.10 2.62
N MET A 166 -8.30 1.88 2.50
CA MET A 166 -7.73 1.07 1.43
C MET A 166 -8.23 -0.39 1.50
N MET A 167 -8.25 -0.95 2.71
CA MET A 167 -8.74 -2.30 2.96
C MET A 167 -10.22 -2.45 2.58
N ALA A 168 -11.06 -1.47 2.89
CA ALA A 168 -12.47 -1.45 2.50
C ALA A 168 -12.64 -1.41 0.97
N GLY A 169 -11.80 -0.63 0.27
CA GLY A 169 -11.75 -0.61 -1.19
C GLY A 169 -11.41 -1.98 -1.78
N MET A 170 -10.34 -2.62 -1.29
CA MET A 170 -9.93 -3.95 -1.75
C MET A 170 -11.03 -5.01 -1.58
N VAL A 171 -11.67 -5.04 -0.40
CA VAL A 171 -12.72 -6.03 -0.08
C VAL A 171 -13.97 -5.84 -0.96
N MET A 172 -14.24 -4.63 -1.44
CA MET A 172 -15.39 -4.36 -2.31
C MET A 172 -15.24 -5.03 -3.69
N TYR A 173 -14.03 -5.09 -4.24
CA TYR A 173 -13.78 -5.58 -5.61
C TYR A 173 -13.29 -7.02 -5.67
N LEU A 174 -12.66 -7.52 -4.60
CA LEU A 174 -12.12 -8.88 -4.57
C LEU A 174 -13.15 -9.96 -4.94
N PRO A 175 -14.42 -9.92 -4.47
CA PRO A 175 -15.43 -10.90 -4.88
C PRO A 175 -15.76 -10.81 -6.37
N GLU A 176 -15.86 -9.59 -6.92
CA GLU A 176 -16.20 -9.36 -8.32
C GLU A 176 -15.06 -9.83 -9.24
N ASP A 177 -13.80 -9.56 -8.86
CA ASP A 177 -12.62 -10.02 -9.59
C ASP A 177 -12.51 -11.55 -9.59
N VAL A 178 -12.83 -12.20 -8.46
CA VAL A 178 -12.89 -13.67 -8.37
C VAL A 178 -14.00 -14.22 -9.25
N MET A 179 -15.22 -13.68 -9.18
CA MET A 179 -16.35 -14.16 -9.98
C MET A 179 -16.12 -13.98 -11.49
N GLN A 180 -15.53 -12.87 -11.91
CA GLN A 180 -15.21 -12.62 -13.32
C GLN A 180 -14.08 -13.50 -13.83
N THR A 181 -13.11 -13.78 -12.97
CA THR A 181 -12.07 -14.76 -13.28
C THR A 181 -12.70 -16.14 -13.47
N LEU A 182 -13.58 -16.56 -12.57
CA LEU A 182 -14.30 -17.84 -12.66
C LEU A 182 -15.19 -17.95 -13.90
N SER A 183 -15.87 -16.88 -14.33
CA SER A 183 -16.71 -16.92 -15.54
C SER A 183 -15.90 -17.07 -16.83
N ASN A 184 -14.67 -16.54 -16.86
CA ASN A 184 -13.78 -16.64 -18.02
C ASN A 184 -13.06 -18.01 -18.08
N VAL A 185 -13.17 -18.81 -17.02
CA VAL A 185 -12.52 -20.12 -16.84
C VAL A 185 -13.36 -21.28 -17.42
N ASN A 186 -14.55 -21.02 -17.99
CA ASN A 186 -15.43 -22.07 -18.57
C ASN A 186 -14.77 -22.96 -19.65
N ASN A 187 -13.63 -22.57 -20.22
CA ASN A 187 -12.84 -23.36 -21.18
C ASN A 187 -11.59 -24.04 -20.57
N ILE A 188 -11.35 -23.91 -19.27
CA ILE A 188 -10.18 -24.48 -18.59
C ILE A 188 -10.53 -25.89 -18.09
N PRO A 189 -9.63 -26.89 -18.27
CA PRO A 189 -9.85 -28.23 -17.72
C PRO A 189 -10.09 -28.19 -16.19
N GLU A 190 -11.03 -28.98 -15.68
CA GLU A 190 -11.36 -29.05 -14.24
C GLU A 190 -10.11 -29.29 -13.37
N ILE A 191 -9.14 -30.07 -13.87
CA ILE A 191 -7.85 -30.31 -13.23
C ILE A 191 -7.01 -29.04 -13.07
N ALA A 192 -6.96 -28.17 -14.09
CA ALA A 192 -6.22 -26.92 -14.02
C ALA A 192 -6.89 -25.92 -13.06
N TYR A 193 -8.22 -25.97 -12.96
CA TYR A 193 -8.96 -25.19 -11.97
C TYR A 193 -8.63 -25.61 -10.53
N VAL A 194 -8.69 -26.91 -10.22
CA VAL A 194 -8.35 -27.44 -8.89
C VAL A 194 -6.90 -27.14 -8.52
N LEU A 195 -5.97 -27.32 -9.46
CA LEU A 195 -4.56 -26.98 -9.25
C LEU A 195 -4.35 -25.48 -8.99
N GLY A 196 -5.08 -24.60 -9.71
CA GLY A 196 -5.03 -23.16 -9.50
C GLY A 196 -5.50 -22.73 -8.11
N VAL A 197 -6.60 -23.31 -7.62
CA VAL A 197 -7.11 -23.04 -6.26
C VAL A 197 -6.12 -23.51 -5.20
N ILE A 198 -5.57 -24.72 -5.34
CA ILE A 198 -4.55 -25.25 -4.41
C ILE A 198 -3.31 -24.34 -4.41
N PHE A 199 -2.86 -23.89 -5.59
CA PHE A 199 -1.73 -22.99 -5.71
C PHE A 199 -1.98 -21.66 -4.98
N ILE A 200 -3.16 -21.05 -5.16
CA ILE A 200 -3.54 -19.81 -4.45
C ILE A 200 -3.56 -20.02 -2.93
N LEU A 201 -4.10 -21.14 -2.44
CA LEU A 201 -4.14 -21.44 -1.01
C LEU A 201 -2.74 -21.62 -0.40
N ILE A 202 -1.87 -22.36 -1.08
CA ILE A 202 -0.47 -22.53 -0.66
C ILE A 202 0.23 -21.18 -0.67
N PHE A 203 0.02 -20.38 -1.72
CA PHE A 203 0.60 -19.05 -1.85
C PHE A 203 0.19 -18.15 -0.67
N VAL A 204 -1.11 -18.09 -0.36
CA VAL A 204 -1.62 -17.29 0.78
C VAL A 204 -1.08 -17.81 2.11
N TYR A 205 -1.00 -19.13 2.29
CA TYR A 205 -0.47 -19.73 3.51
C TYR A 205 1.00 -19.34 3.74
N VAL A 206 1.85 -19.47 2.72
CA VAL A 206 3.26 -19.07 2.81
C VAL A 206 3.38 -17.57 3.05
N ALA A 207 2.54 -16.76 2.40
CA ALA A 207 2.54 -15.32 2.57
C ALA A 207 2.26 -14.90 4.02
N VAL A 208 1.25 -15.51 4.65
CA VAL A 208 0.91 -15.29 6.06
C VAL A 208 2.06 -15.77 6.95
N LEU A 209 2.62 -16.94 6.68
CA LEU A 209 3.72 -17.48 7.49
C LEU A 209 4.92 -16.53 7.51
N VAL A 210 5.34 -16.01 6.35
CA VAL A 210 6.49 -15.09 6.26
C VAL A 210 6.19 -13.75 6.96
N GLU A 211 5.00 -13.19 6.80
CA GLU A 211 4.65 -11.89 7.40
C GLU A 211 4.55 -11.94 8.93
N TYR A 212 4.13 -13.07 9.50
CA TYR A 212 4.07 -13.28 10.95
C TYR A 212 5.39 -13.76 11.56
N SER A 213 6.35 -14.19 10.74
CA SER A 213 7.61 -14.72 11.22
C SER A 213 8.55 -13.62 11.72
N LYS A 214 9.19 -13.89 12.85
CA LYS A 214 10.13 -12.99 13.52
C LYS A 214 11.43 -13.70 13.83
N TYR A 215 12.52 -13.00 13.61
CA TYR A 215 13.84 -13.35 14.08
C TYR A 215 14.03 -12.78 15.49
N GLN A 216 14.27 -13.66 16.48
CA GLN A 216 14.40 -13.28 17.87
C GLN A 216 15.88 -13.18 18.24
N ILE A 217 16.34 -11.98 18.58
CA ILE A 217 17.69 -11.75 19.09
C ILE A 217 17.65 -11.82 20.61
N PRO A 218 18.39 -12.72 21.27
CA PRO A 218 18.44 -12.76 22.73
C PRO A 218 19.10 -11.50 23.28
N VAL A 219 18.47 -10.89 24.28
CA VAL A 219 18.92 -9.68 24.96
C VAL A 219 18.96 -9.94 26.46
N ASN A 220 20.04 -9.50 27.10
CA ASN A 220 20.22 -9.56 28.55
C ASN A 220 20.01 -8.19 29.17
N LYS A 221 19.43 -8.17 30.38
CA LYS A 221 19.26 -6.96 31.20
C LYS A 221 20.25 -6.96 32.36
N LEU A 222 20.92 -5.83 32.56
CA LEU A 222 21.76 -5.62 33.74
C LEU A 222 20.88 -5.58 35.01
N GLY A 223 21.32 -6.23 36.09
CA GLY A 223 20.65 -6.20 37.40
C GLY A 223 19.67 -7.34 37.70
N ILE A 224 19.35 -8.20 36.73
CA ILE A 224 18.50 -9.39 36.95
C ILE A 224 19.39 -10.64 37.05
N HIS A 225 19.68 -11.09 38.27
CA HIS A 225 20.57 -12.23 38.55
C HIS A 225 19.84 -13.54 38.86
N ASN A 226 18.54 -13.62 38.63
CA ASN A 226 17.74 -14.77 39.06
C ASN A 226 17.69 -15.88 37.99
N ASN A 227 17.68 -17.15 38.41
CA ASN A 227 17.56 -18.35 37.54
C ASN A 227 16.23 -18.42 36.75
N LEU A 228 15.27 -17.54 37.06
CA LEU A 228 14.05 -17.31 36.29
C LEU A 228 14.28 -16.27 35.16
N LYS A 229 15.43 -16.33 34.48
CA LYS A 229 15.71 -15.55 33.27
C LYS A 229 14.66 -15.90 32.22
N SER A 230 13.56 -15.15 32.20
CA SER A 230 12.73 -15.10 31.01
C SER A 230 13.59 -14.44 29.93
N TYR A 231 14.04 -15.24 28.97
CA TYR A 231 14.81 -14.76 27.82
C TYR A 231 14.06 -13.56 27.22
N THR A 232 14.65 -12.37 27.34
CA THR A 232 14.11 -11.19 26.68
C THR A 232 14.63 -11.22 25.26
N PHE A 233 13.74 -11.01 24.29
CA PHE A 233 14.09 -11.04 22.89
C PHE A 233 13.79 -9.70 22.24
N LEU A 234 14.71 -9.25 21.40
CA LEU A 234 14.46 -8.22 20.41
C LEU A 234 13.91 -8.90 19.16
N ASP A 235 12.61 -8.73 18.92
CA ASP A 235 11.89 -9.26 17.77
C ASP A 235 12.13 -8.38 16.53
N ILE A 236 12.77 -8.93 15.50
CA ILE A 236 12.86 -8.30 14.16
C ILE A 236 12.05 -9.15 13.18
N LYS A 237 11.16 -8.55 12.39
CA LYS A 237 10.41 -9.30 11.36
C LYS A 237 11.36 -9.91 10.34
N ILE A 238 11.02 -11.09 9.80
CA ILE A 238 11.77 -11.69 8.67
C ILE A 238 11.74 -10.78 7.45
N ASN A 239 10.62 -10.07 7.23
CA ASN A 239 10.51 -8.97 6.28
C ASN A 239 10.43 -7.64 7.04
N PRO A 240 11.57 -6.94 7.29
CA PRO A 240 11.56 -5.68 8.03
C PRO A 240 10.75 -4.56 7.36
N ALA A 241 10.60 -4.61 6.04
CA ALA A 241 9.78 -3.66 5.29
C ALA A 241 8.27 -3.93 5.40
N GLY A 242 7.87 -5.16 5.75
CA GLY A 242 6.48 -5.62 5.77
C GLY A 242 5.82 -5.60 4.37
N GLY A 243 4.49 -5.52 4.32
CA GLY A 243 3.72 -5.39 3.09
C GLY A 243 3.71 -4.00 2.43
N MET A 244 4.37 -3.00 3.05
CA MET A 244 4.41 -1.63 2.53
C MET A 244 5.02 -1.48 1.13
N PRO A 245 6.15 -2.13 0.78
CA PRO A 245 6.75 -2.00 -0.55
C PRO A 245 5.79 -2.37 -1.69
N PHE A 246 4.97 -3.40 -1.53
CA PHE A 246 3.97 -3.81 -2.52
C PHE A 246 2.96 -2.71 -2.82
N MET A 247 2.39 -2.16 -1.75
CA MET A 247 1.37 -1.10 -1.78
C MET A 247 1.91 0.16 -2.44
N TYR A 248 3.13 0.55 -2.08
CA TYR A 248 3.74 1.79 -2.52
C TYR A 248 4.44 1.69 -3.89
N ALA A 249 4.93 0.50 -4.27
CA ALA A 249 5.49 0.29 -5.60
C ALA A 249 4.43 0.50 -6.67
N MET A 250 3.20 0.02 -6.45
CA MET A 250 2.11 0.17 -7.40
C MET A 250 1.80 1.65 -7.66
N THR A 251 1.71 2.45 -6.60
CA THR A 251 1.46 3.90 -6.72
C THR A 251 2.58 4.60 -7.49
N LEU A 252 3.85 4.28 -7.22
CA LEU A 252 4.98 4.94 -7.88
C LEU A 252 5.09 4.57 -9.36
N VAL A 253 4.85 3.31 -9.71
CA VAL A 253 4.88 2.85 -11.10
C VAL A 253 3.73 3.47 -11.91
N SER A 254 2.58 3.74 -11.28
CA SER A 254 1.47 4.42 -11.95
C SER A 254 1.72 5.92 -12.22
N ILE A 255 2.63 6.60 -11.50
CA ILE A 255 2.87 8.04 -11.72
C ILE A 255 3.38 8.35 -13.14
N PRO A 256 4.45 7.70 -13.66
CA PRO A 256 4.86 7.88 -15.04
C PRO A 256 3.74 7.55 -16.04
N GLN A 257 2.92 6.54 -15.76
CA GLN A 257 1.79 6.17 -16.61
C GLN A 257 0.79 7.32 -16.72
N TYR A 258 0.37 7.91 -15.60
CA TYR A 258 -0.53 9.08 -15.60
C TYR A 258 0.09 10.29 -16.31
N ALA A 259 1.39 10.55 -16.12
CA ALA A 259 2.07 11.65 -16.78
C ALA A 259 2.12 11.46 -18.31
N MET A 260 2.40 10.26 -18.79
CA MET A 260 2.42 9.95 -20.23
C MET A 260 1.02 10.04 -20.85
N LEU A 261 -0.02 9.59 -20.13
CA LEU A 261 -1.41 9.72 -20.58
C LEU A 261 -1.84 11.18 -20.75
N LEU A 262 -1.37 12.07 -19.87
CA LEU A 262 -1.62 13.51 -19.95
C LEU A 262 -0.89 14.13 -21.15
N ILE A 263 0.38 13.80 -21.37
CA ILE A 263 1.16 14.29 -22.52
C ILE A 263 0.48 13.90 -23.84
N LEU A 264 0.00 12.66 -23.96
CA LEU A 264 -0.71 12.18 -25.14
C LEU A 264 -2.04 12.89 -25.40
N SER A 265 -2.69 13.38 -24.35
CA SER A 265 -3.90 14.18 -24.51
C SER A 265 -3.61 15.61 -24.97
N MET A 266 -2.42 16.15 -24.71
CA MET A 266 -2.02 17.49 -25.16
C MET A 266 -1.41 17.46 -26.56
N ASP A 267 -0.67 16.41 -26.89
CA ASP A 267 -0.07 16.18 -28.21
C ASP A 267 -0.27 14.72 -28.64
N SER A 268 -1.30 14.50 -29.44
CA SER A 268 -1.65 13.17 -29.97
C SER A 268 -0.61 12.63 -30.97
N ASN A 269 0.27 13.48 -31.50
CA ASN A 269 1.31 13.10 -32.45
C ASN A 269 2.67 12.81 -31.79
N ALA A 270 2.77 12.91 -30.45
CA ALA A 270 3.97 12.57 -29.71
C ALA A 270 4.24 11.04 -29.75
N LYS A 271 4.81 10.55 -30.85
CA LYS A 271 5.13 9.13 -31.08
C LYS A 271 6.00 8.52 -29.97
N TRP A 272 6.90 9.32 -29.38
CA TRP A 272 7.75 8.91 -28.26
C TRP A 272 6.93 8.68 -26.99
N ALA A 273 5.96 9.56 -26.69
CA ALA A 273 5.08 9.43 -25.54
C ALA A 273 4.12 8.25 -25.72
N ALA A 274 3.63 8.02 -26.94
CA ALA A 274 2.77 6.88 -27.26
C ALA A 274 3.51 5.54 -27.09
N HIS A 275 4.76 5.49 -27.56
CA HIS A 275 5.61 4.32 -27.40
C HIS A 275 5.89 4.02 -25.92
N LEU A 276 6.25 5.03 -25.12
CA LEU A 276 6.50 4.86 -23.69
C LEU A 276 5.22 4.52 -22.91
N ALA A 277 4.10 5.18 -23.21
CA ALA A 277 2.81 4.92 -22.56
C ALA A 277 2.37 3.46 -22.74
N LYS A 278 2.58 2.89 -23.94
CA LYS A 278 2.29 1.48 -24.22
C LYS A 278 3.09 0.56 -23.31
N HIS A 279 4.39 0.79 -23.13
CA HIS A 279 5.25 -0.05 -22.29
C HIS A 279 5.05 0.16 -20.78
N LEU A 280 4.35 1.23 -20.39
CA LEU A 280 3.94 1.52 -19.02
C LEU A 280 2.52 1.02 -18.70
N VAL A 281 1.89 0.27 -19.61
CA VAL A 281 0.64 -0.42 -19.32
C VAL A 281 0.92 -1.63 -18.44
N MET A 282 0.06 -1.82 -17.45
CA MET A 282 0.14 -2.95 -16.55
C MET A 282 0.07 -4.28 -17.32
N GLY A 283 1.04 -5.15 -17.07
CA GLY A 283 1.19 -6.44 -17.74
C GLY A 283 2.17 -6.47 -18.90
N ASP A 284 2.67 -5.31 -19.37
CA ASP A 284 3.80 -5.33 -20.30
C ASP A 284 5.13 -5.65 -19.57
N PRO A 285 6.10 -6.32 -20.23
CA PRO A 285 7.34 -6.77 -19.59
C PRO A 285 8.16 -5.65 -18.95
N ILE A 286 8.17 -4.47 -19.58
CA ILE A 286 8.88 -3.28 -19.07
C ILE A 286 8.20 -2.77 -17.79
N TRP A 287 6.87 -2.77 -17.74
CA TRP A 287 6.12 -2.41 -16.54
C TRP A 287 6.42 -3.39 -15.40
N ILE A 288 6.43 -4.70 -15.67
CA ILE A 288 6.75 -5.74 -14.67
C ILE A 288 8.17 -5.56 -14.13
N LEU A 289 9.14 -5.30 -15.00
CA LEU A 289 10.52 -5.06 -14.60
C LEU A 289 10.66 -3.80 -13.75
N LEU A 290 9.99 -2.71 -14.13
CA LEU A 290 9.97 -1.47 -13.36
C LEU A 290 9.32 -1.70 -11.98
N TYR A 291 8.23 -2.47 -11.94
CA TYR A 291 7.54 -2.83 -10.71
C TYR A 291 8.42 -3.67 -9.76
N ILE A 292 9.11 -4.70 -10.28
CA ILE A 292 10.06 -5.52 -9.51
C ILE A 292 11.22 -4.67 -8.97
N LEU A 293 11.79 -3.79 -9.80
CA LEU A 293 12.86 -2.89 -9.39
C LEU A 293 12.40 -1.92 -8.30
N MET A 294 11.18 -1.39 -8.43
CA MET A 294 10.59 -0.52 -7.42
C MET A 294 10.34 -1.26 -6.10
N ILE A 295 9.83 -2.50 -6.13
CA ILE A 295 9.67 -3.34 -4.94
C ILE A 295 11.02 -3.57 -4.26
N ALA A 296 12.06 -3.88 -5.04
CA ALA A 296 13.40 -4.08 -4.51
C ALA A 296 13.89 -2.82 -3.79
N LEU A 297 13.87 -1.67 -4.46
CA LEU A 297 14.33 -0.41 -3.92
C LEU A 297 13.57 -0.02 -2.65
N LEU A 298 12.23 -0.09 -2.69
CA LEU A 298 11.39 0.25 -1.55
C LEU A 298 11.54 -0.72 -0.40
N SER A 299 11.75 -2.02 -0.65
CA SER A 299 11.98 -3.01 0.39
C SER A 299 13.23 -2.68 1.21
N PHE A 300 14.34 -2.34 0.54
CA PHE A 300 15.54 -1.87 1.23
C PHE A 300 15.31 -0.55 1.98
N ALA A 301 14.70 0.43 1.34
CA ALA A 301 14.46 1.73 1.95
C ALA A 301 13.58 1.61 3.22
N PHE A 302 12.46 0.91 3.14
CA PHE A 302 11.54 0.74 4.28
C PHE A 302 12.14 -0.12 5.39
N ALA A 303 12.94 -1.13 5.07
CA ALA A 303 13.58 -1.95 6.10
C ALA A 303 14.43 -1.12 7.06
N PHE A 304 15.29 -0.25 6.53
CA PHE A 304 16.18 0.59 7.35
C PHE A 304 15.46 1.75 8.03
N VAL A 305 14.36 2.25 7.44
CA VAL A 305 13.52 3.27 8.09
C VAL A 305 12.73 2.67 9.25
N ASN A 306 12.14 1.48 9.07
CA ASN A 306 11.33 0.83 10.09
C ASN A 306 12.19 0.27 11.23
N VAL A 307 13.36 -0.28 10.90
CA VAL A 307 14.29 -0.87 11.86
C VAL A 307 15.56 -0.01 11.89
N ASN A 308 15.44 1.14 12.53
CA ASN A 308 16.56 2.05 12.74
C ASN A 308 17.50 1.49 13.81
N GLY A 309 18.59 0.84 13.38
CA GLY A 309 19.57 0.23 14.30
C GLY A 309 20.25 1.22 15.26
N GLU A 310 20.29 2.51 14.91
CA GLU A 310 20.86 3.56 15.78
C GLU A 310 19.93 3.86 16.95
N GLU A 311 18.65 4.13 16.67
CA GLU A 311 17.64 4.30 17.71
C GLU A 311 17.47 3.07 18.59
N ILE A 312 17.53 1.86 18.01
CA ILE A 312 17.41 0.62 18.79
C ILE A 312 18.60 0.47 19.72
N ALA A 313 19.82 0.70 19.25
CA ALA A 313 21.02 0.64 20.09
C ALA A 313 20.96 1.67 21.24
N ASP A 314 20.52 2.91 20.97
CA ASP A 314 20.35 3.93 21.99
C ASP A 314 19.26 3.59 23.02
N LYS A 315 18.13 3.03 22.56
CA LYS A 315 17.05 2.57 23.44
C LYS A 315 17.53 1.41 24.34
N MET A 316 18.27 0.46 23.78
CA MET A 316 18.85 -0.66 24.54
C MET A 316 19.84 -0.15 25.59
N MET A 317 20.73 0.79 25.22
CA MET A 317 21.67 1.40 26.15
C MET A 317 20.93 2.11 27.31
N LYS A 318 19.89 2.89 27.02
CA LYS A 318 19.06 3.55 28.04
C LYS A 318 18.29 2.55 28.91
N ALA A 319 17.87 1.42 28.35
CA ALA A 319 17.16 0.36 29.04
C ALA A 319 18.09 -0.61 29.81
N SER A 320 19.41 -0.38 29.80
CA SER A 320 20.42 -1.29 30.36
C SER A 320 20.33 -2.72 29.79
N GLU A 321 19.98 -2.80 28.50
CA GLU A 321 19.85 -4.01 27.70
C GLU A 321 21.09 -4.17 26.80
N TYR A 322 21.64 -5.39 26.72
CA TYR A 322 22.78 -5.70 25.86
C TYR A 322 22.64 -7.05 25.16
N ILE A 323 23.36 -7.22 24.06
CA ILE A 323 23.44 -8.47 23.30
C ILE A 323 24.75 -9.16 23.70
N ASP A 324 24.71 -10.46 23.93
CA ASP A 324 25.91 -11.23 24.27
C ASP A 324 26.97 -11.11 23.18
N HIS A 325 28.22 -10.92 23.60
CA HIS A 325 29.40 -10.77 22.73
C HIS A 325 29.39 -9.53 21.81
N VAL A 326 28.55 -8.52 22.08
CA VAL A 326 28.52 -7.26 21.31
C VAL A 326 28.62 -6.07 22.27
N TYR A 327 29.61 -5.21 22.07
CA TYR A 327 29.77 -4.01 22.89
C TYR A 327 28.61 -3.02 22.68
N PRO A 328 28.04 -2.45 23.76
CA PRO A 328 26.98 -1.45 23.66
C PRO A 328 27.36 -0.23 22.82
N GLY A 329 26.39 0.32 22.09
CA GLY A 329 26.56 1.51 21.25
C GLY A 329 26.83 1.17 19.79
N ALA A 330 27.98 1.59 19.25
CA ALA A 330 28.26 1.51 17.81
C ALA A 330 28.31 0.07 17.28
N ASP A 331 28.79 -0.89 18.08
CA ASP A 331 28.86 -2.29 17.67
C ASP A 331 27.49 -2.96 17.70
N THR A 332 26.63 -2.66 18.69
CA THR A 332 25.21 -3.06 18.70
C THR A 332 24.49 -2.57 17.45
N ARG A 333 24.67 -1.28 17.08
CA ARG A 333 24.09 -0.72 15.85
C ARG A 333 24.56 -1.46 14.60
N ARG A 334 25.86 -1.74 14.48
CA ARG A 334 26.42 -2.50 13.34
C ARG A 334 25.89 -3.93 13.29
N TYR A 335 25.76 -4.58 14.44
CA TYR A 335 25.22 -5.93 14.56
C TYR A 335 23.76 -5.99 14.09
N ILE A 336 22.90 -5.10 14.61
CA ILE A 336 21.49 -5.01 14.21
C ILE A 336 21.38 -4.73 12.71
N ASN A 337 22.12 -3.74 12.20
CA ASN A 337 22.08 -3.40 10.76
C ASN A 337 22.54 -4.56 9.87
N LYS A 338 23.51 -5.38 10.31
CA LYS A 338 23.95 -6.58 9.57
C LYS A 338 22.86 -7.65 9.52
N ILE A 339 22.09 -7.82 10.59
CA ILE A 339 20.94 -8.74 10.62
C ILE A 339 19.82 -8.21 9.74
N VAL A 340 19.45 -6.94 9.90
CA VAL A 340 18.42 -6.27 9.08
C VAL A 340 18.77 -6.41 7.61
N LEU A 341 20.02 -6.14 7.20
CA LEU A 341 20.44 -6.31 5.82
C LEU A 341 20.21 -7.73 5.28
N ARG A 342 20.58 -8.78 6.04
CA ARG A 342 20.38 -10.18 5.62
C ARG A 342 18.90 -10.53 5.52
N LEU A 343 18.10 -10.13 6.51
CA LEU A 343 16.66 -10.35 6.51
C LEU A 343 15.98 -9.58 5.37
N THR A 344 16.43 -8.36 5.07
CA THR A 344 15.93 -7.57 3.94
C THR A 344 16.26 -8.23 2.62
N VAL A 345 17.46 -8.77 2.41
CA VAL A 345 17.78 -9.50 1.16
C VAL A 345 16.82 -10.67 0.96
N PHE A 346 16.59 -11.47 2.01
CA PHE A 346 15.63 -12.57 1.95
C PHE A 346 14.19 -12.08 1.72
N GLY A 347 13.77 -11.07 2.47
CA GLY A 347 12.45 -10.45 2.36
C GLY A 347 12.20 -9.87 0.98
N THR A 348 13.15 -9.11 0.42
CA THR A 348 13.07 -8.56 -0.94
C THR A 348 12.95 -9.65 -1.98
N LEU A 349 13.77 -10.71 -1.89
CA LEU A 349 13.69 -11.84 -2.82
C LEU A 349 12.34 -12.55 -2.74
N TYR A 350 11.83 -12.74 -1.53
CA TYR A 350 10.47 -13.25 -1.29
C TYR A 350 9.41 -12.36 -1.95
N LEU A 351 9.43 -11.04 -1.71
CA LEU A 351 8.45 -10.12 -2.30
C LEU A 351 8.53 -10.18 -3.83
N ILE A 352 9.74 -10.12 -4.41
CA ILE A 352 9.93 -10.18 -5.86
C ILE A 352 9.39 -11.50 -6.44
N LEU A 353 9.70 -12.64 -5.82
CA LEU A 353 9.23 -13.94 -6.30
C LEU A 353 7.71 -14.04 -6.24
N PHE A 354 7.11 -13.54 -5.16
CA PHE A 354 5.66 -13.54 -4.96
C PHE A 354 4.94 -12.58 -5.92
N THR A 355 5.60 -11.51 -6.37
CA THR A 355 5.07 -10.64 -7.43
C THR A 355 5.29 -11.21 -8.82
N ALA A 356 6.53 -11.58 -9.12
CA ALA A 356 6.97 -11.90 -10.47
C ALA A 356 6.31 -13.18 -10.98
N LEU A 357 6.05 -14.16 -10.10
CA LEU A 357 5.40 -15.41 -10.48
C LEU A 357 3.99 -15.18 -11.07
N PRO A 358 3.03 -14.54 -10.36
CA PRO A 358 1.74 -14.20 -10.95
C PRO A 358 1.88 -13.35 -12.21
N PHE A 359 2.72 -12.32 -12.18
CA PHE A 359 2.88 -11.41 -13.32
C PHE A 359 3.55 -12.07 -14.53
N SER A 360 4.29 -13.16 -14.37
CA SER A 360 4.84 -13.91 -15.51
C SER A 360 3.76 -14.59 -16.35
N LEU A 361 2.61 -14.92 -15.77
CA LEU A 361 1.47 -15.51 -16.49
C LEU A 361 0.87 -14.55 -17.53
N LEU A 362 0.98 -13.24 -17.29
CA LEU A 362 0.56 -12.19 -18.24
C LEU A 362 1.36 -12.20 -19.54
N LEU A 363 2.56 -12.78 -19.55
CA LEU A 363 3.36 -12.94 -20.76
C LEU A 363 2.77 -13.98 -21.71
N TRP A 364 1.98 -14.92 -21.18
CA TRP A 364 1.28 -15.93 -21.98
C TRP A 364 -0.15 -15.51 -22.32
N ASP A 365 -0.86 -14.93 -21.36
CA ASP A 365 -2.24 -14.49 -21.57
C ASP A 365 -2.54 -13.18 -20.82
N LYS A 366 -2.88 -12.13 -21.58
CA LYS A 366 -3.18 -10.80 -21.05
C LYS A 366 -4.56 -10.75 -20.36
N ASP A 367 -5.45 -11.69 -20.65
CA ASP A 367 -6.79 -11.75 -20.05
C ASP A 367 -6.74 -12.20 -18.57
N LEU A 368 -5.61 -12.75 -18.13
CA LEU A 368 -5.36 -13.16 -16.75
C LEU A 368 -4.98 -12.00 -15.81
N LEU A 369 -4.98 -10.75 -16.29
CA LEU A 369 -4.57 -9.57 -15.50
C LEU A 369 -5.24 -9.50 -14.13
N ARG A 370 -6.55 -9.77 -14.05
CA ARG A 370 -7.29 -9.77 -12.78
C ARG A 370 -6.80 -10.87 -11.84
N LEU A 371 -6.58 -12.08 -12.35
CA LEU A 371 -6.07 -13.22 -11.59
C LEU A 371 -4.67 -12.94 -11.04
N THR A 372 -3.80 -12.32 -11.83
CA THR A 372 -2.41 -12.03 -11.40
C THR A 372 -2.30 -10.99 -10.29
N MET A 373 -3.31 -10.13 -10.11
CA MET A 373 -3.31 -9.14 -9.02
C MET A 373 -3.75 -9.72 -7.68
N ILE A 374 -4.58 -10.75 -7.67
CA ILE A 374 -5.14 -11.34 -6.44
C ILE A 374 -4.04 -11.69 -5.41
N PRO A 375 -2.94 -12.36 -5.79
CA PRO A 375 -1.84 -12.66 -4.86
C PRO A 375 -1.23 -11.40 -4.21
N GLY A 376 -1.03 -10.34 -5.01
CA GLY A 376 -0.51 -9.05 -4.52
C GLY A 376 -1.49 -8.32 -3.60
N THR A 377 -2.79 -8.33 -3.93
CA THR A 377 -3.83 -7.72 -3.09
C THR A 377 -3.96 -8.44 -1.76
N PHE A 378 -3.87 -9.78 -1.74
CA PHE A 378 -3.83 -10.56 -0.51
C PHE A 378 -2.62 -10.22 0.37
N LEU A 379 -1.42 -10.07 -0.21
CA LEU A 379 -0.21 -9.69 0.53
C LEU A 379 -0.36 -8.33 1.20
N MET A 380 -0.89 -7.35 0.45
CA MET A 380 -1.19 -6.03 1.01
C MET A 380 -2.21 -6.15 2.14
N PHE A 381 -3.29 -6.89 1.92
CA PHE A 381 -4.35 -7.10 2.91
C PHE A 381 -3.85 -7.74 4.21
N VAL A 382 -2.99 -8.77 4.12
CA VAL A 382 -2.39 -9.43 5.31
C VAL A 382 -1.50 -8.47 6.09
N GLY A 383 -0.65 -7.70 5.40
CA GLY A 383 0.19 -6.68 6.04
C GLY A 383 -0.62 -5.58 6.72
N MET A 384 -1.72 -5.17 6.09
CA MET A 384 -2.67 -4.20 6.65
C MET A 384 -3.35 -4.72 7.93
N ILE A 385 -3.86 -5.95 7.91
CA ILE A 385 -4.47 -6.59 9.09
C ILE A 385 -3.46 -6.72 10.21
N TYR A 386 -2.22 -7.10 9.90
CA TYR A 386 -1.16 -7.20 10.89
C TYR A 386 -0.96 -5.87 11.62
N ASN A 387 -0.88 -4.75 10.89
CA ASN A 387 -0.72 -3.42 11.48
C ASN A 387 -1.89 -3.04 12.39
N ILE A 388 -3.14 -3.27 11.95
CA ILE A 388 -4.33 -3.02 12.76
C ILE A 388 -4.32 -3.89 14.03
N ARG A 389 -3.91 -5.15 13.92
CA ARG A 389 -3.82 -6.06 15.06
C ARG A 389 -2.79 -5.59 16.09
N GLU A 390 -1.63 -5.14 15.65
CA GLU A 390 -0.61 -4.59 16.55
C GLU A 390 -1.09 -3.30 17.22
N GLU A 391 -1.76 -2.41 16.50
CA GLU A 391 -2.36 -1.19 17.06
C GLU A 391 -3.39 -1.52 18.15
N ILE A 392 -4.30 -2.46 17.87
CA ILE A 392 -5.29 -2.93 18.86
C ILE A 392 -4.60 -3.59 20.06
N ARG A 393 -3.53 -4.35 19.84
CA ARG A 393 -2.77 -4.98 20.93
C ARG A 393 -2.13 -3.91 21.81
N ALA A 394 -1.49 -2.90 21.22
CA ALA A 394 -0.88 -1.79 21.94
C ALA A 394 -1.90 -1.03 22.80
N LEU A 395 -3.08 -0.72 22.24
CA LEU A 395 -4.18 -0.07 22.98
C LEU A 395 -4.68 -0.93 24.15
N ARG A 396 -4.77 -2.25 23.97
CA ARG A 396 -5.18 -3.17 25.05
C ARG A 396 -4.13 -3.30 26.15
N VAL A 397 -2.84 -3.26 25.81
CA VAL A 397 -1.77 -3.35 26.81
C VAL A 397 -1.80 -2.14 27.74
N ASN A 398 -1.94 -0.93 27.19
CA ASN A 398 -2.10 0.30 28.00
C ASN A 398 -3.27 0.22 29.00
N GLN A 399 -4.35 -0.47 28.64
CA GLN A 399 -5.54 -0.62 29.48
C GLN A 399 -5.38 -1.67 30.61
N ARG A 400 -4.44 -2.61 30.44
CA ARG A 400 -4.13 -3.69 31.39
C ARG A 400 -3.18 -3.27 32.50
N TYR A 401 -2.53 -2.11 32.40
CA TYR A 401 -1.83 -1.55 33.54
C TYR A 401 -2.85 -1.18 34.63
N THR A 402 -2.86 -1.96 35.70
CA THR A 402 -3.47 -1.57 36.98
C THR A 402 -2.44 -0.76 37.74
N ARG A 403 -2.86 0.34 38.39
CA ARG A 403 -1.96 1.03 39.33
C ARG A 403 -1.56 0.03 40.39
N ILE A 404 -0.27 0.02 40.70
CA ILE A 404 0.34 -0.88 41.68
C ILE A 404 -0.04 -0.45 43.11
N PHE A 405 -0.50 0.80 43.27
CA PHE A 405 -0.98 1.40 44.51
C PHE A 405 -2.41 1.91 44.35
#